data_AF-A0A377U4S3-F1
#
_entry.id   AF-A0A377U4S3-F1
#
_cell.length_a   1.000
_cell.length_b   1.000
_cell.length_c   1.000
_cell.angle_alpha   90.00
_cell.angle_beta   90.00
_cell.angle_gamma   90.00
#
_symmetry.space_group_name_H-M   'P 1'
#
loop_
_entity.id
_entity.type
_entity.pdbx_description
1 polymer ?
#
loop_
_entity_poly.entity_id
_entity_poly.type
_entity_poly.pdbx_seq_one_letter_code
_entity_poly.pdbx_strand_id
1 'polypeptide(L)' 'MIADGQLFVGLALDETNQYDLSDERIQSWCEQILGEMAEHFS' A
#
# COMPACT_ATOMS: atom_id res chain seq x y z
N MET A 1 6.41 -9.68 -11.95
CA MET A 1 7.46 -9.04 -11.14
C MET A 1 7.41 -7.56 -11.48
N ILE A 2 7.05 -6.70 -10.52
CA ILE A 2 7.20 -5.25 -10.69
C ILE A 2 8.66 -4.99 -11.06
N ALA A 3 8.86 -4.33 -12.20
CA ALA A 3 10.17 -4.11 -12.77
C ALA A 3 11.02 -3.28 -11.80
N ASP A 4 12.25 -3.74 -11.63
CA ASP A 4 13.33 -3.14 -10.86
C ASP A 4 13.22 -1.60 -10.76
N GLY A 5 12.82 -1.11 -9.58
CA GLY A 5 12.92 0.30 -9.21
C GLY A 5 11.70 1.20 -9.38
N GLN A 6 10.60 0.76 -10.00
CA GLN A 6 9.36 1.55 -10.00
C GLN A 6 8.41 1.10 -8.89
N LEU A 7 8.62 1.67 -7.70
CA LEU A 7 7.63 1.64 -6.64
C LEU A 7 6.50 2.60 -7.00
N PHE A 8 5.25 2.19 -6.76
CA PHE A 8 4.14 3.10 -6.82
C PHE A 8 4.30 4.16 -5.72
N VAL A 9 4.01 5.42 -6.05
CA VAL A 9 3.98 6.52 -5.06
C VAL A 9 2.80 6.43 -4.09
N GLY A 10 1.97 5.38 -4.20
CA GLY A 10 0.79 5.13 -3.39
C GLY A 10 0.28 3.70 -3.55
N LEU A 11 -0.84 3.39 -2.90
CA LEU A 11 -1.44 2.05 -2.97
C LEU A 11 -1.94 1.72 -4.38
N ALA A 12 -1.44 0.63 -4.95
CA ALA A 12 -1.94 0.08 -6.19
C ALA A 12 -3.04 -0.97 -5.91
N LEU A 13 -4.25 -0.72 -6.39
CA LEU A 13 -5.39 -1.64 -6.33
C LEU A 13 -5.87 -1.99 -7.74
N ASP A 14 -6.35 -3.22 -7.92
CA ASP A 14 -6.94 -3.72 -9.16
C ASP A 14 -8.32 -4.29 -8.84
N GLU A 15 -9.36 -3.56 -9.25
CA GLU A 15 -10.76 -3.84 -8.88
C GLU A 15 -11.39 -4.97 -9.70
N THR A 16 -10.77 -5.41 -10.79
CA THR A 16 -11.37 -6.38 -11.72
C THR A 16 -10.79 -7.78 -11.59
N ASN A 17 -9.50 -7.89 -11.29
CA ASN A 17 -8.78 -9.16 -11.28
C ASN A 17 -8.25 -9.55 -9.91
N GLN A 18 -8.16 -8.60 -8.97
CA GLN A 18 -7.59 -8.82 -7.63
C GLN A 18 -8.43 -8.15 -6.54
N TYR A 19 -9.76 -8.11 -6.73
CA TYR A 19 -10.67 -7.49 -5.78
C TYR A 19 -10.52 -8.07 -4.36
N ASP A 20 -10.41 -9.40 -4.24
CA ASP A 20 -10.23 -10.10 -2.94
C ASP A 20 -8.97 -9.66 -2.18
N LEU A 21 -7.96 -9.13 -2.87
CA LEU A 21 -6.72 -8.63 -2.25
C LEU A 21 -6.84 -7.14 -1.88
N SER A 22 -7.91 -6.45 -2.26
CA SER A 22 -8.03 -5.01 -2.04
C SER A 22 -8.11 -4.68 -0.56
N ASP A 23 -8.91 -5.41 0.20
CA ASP A 23 -9.08 -5.17 1.64
C ASP A 23 -7.76 -5.37 2.40
N GLU A 24 -7.04 -6.47 2.13
CA GLU A 24 -5.74 -6.76 2.74
C GLU A 24 -4.69 -5.68 2.40
N ARG A 25 -4.66 -5.25 1.13
CA ARG A 25 -3.71 -4.22 0.67
C ARG A 25 -4.03 -2.85 1.25
N ILE A 26 -5.31 -2.50 1.36
CA ILE A 26 -5.75 -1.25 2.02
C ILE A 26 -5.34 -1.25 3.48
N GLN A 27 -5.61 -2.35 4.22
CA GLN A 27 -5.24 -2.44 5.62
C GLN A 27 -3.72 -2.28 5.82
N SER A 28 -2.92 -3.03 5.06
CA SER A 28 -1.46 -2.97 5.14
C SER A 28 -0.91 -1.57 4.84
N TRP A 29 -1.50 -0.88 3.85
CA TRP A 29 -1.09 0.48 3.49
C TRP A 29 -1.46 1.51 4.56
N CYS A 30 -2.64 1.37 5.18
CA CYS A 30 -3.03 2.21 6.31
C CYS A 30 -2.08 2.04 7.50
N GLU A 31 -1.70 0.80 7.84
CA GLU A 31 -0.75 0.52 8.91
C GLU A 31 0.63 1.14 8.62
N GLN A 32 1.10 1.05 7.37
CA GLN A 32 2.34 1.69 6.94
C GLN A 32 2.29 3.21 7.15
N ILE A 33 1.26 3.89 6.65
CA ILE A 33 1.13 5.35 6.78
C ILE A 33 1.03 5.76 8.25
N LEU A 34 0.26 5.04 9.06
CA LEU A 34 0.13 5.33 10.48
C LEU A 34 1.47 5.19 11.22
N GLY A 35 2.27 4.17 10.88
CA GLY A 35 3.63 4.01 11.39
C GLY A 35 4.54 5.17 10.98
N GLU A 36 4.58 5.50 9.68
CA GLU A 36 5.38 6.61 9.16
C GLU A 36 5.00 7.95 9.81
N MET A 37 3.70 8.21 9.99
CA MET A 37 3.23 9.42 10.68
C MET A 37 3.64 9.41 12.15
N ALA A 38 3.52 8.27 12.85
CA ALA A 38 3.94 8.17 14.24
C ALA A 38 5.44 8.43 14.43
N GLU A 39 6.29 7.93 13.53
CA GLU A 39 7.73 8.19 13.53
C GLU A 39 8.08 9.63 13.13
N HIS A 40 7.34 10.22 12.18
CA HIS A 40 7.57 11.60 11.74
C HIS A 40 7.16 12.67 12.76
N PHE A 41 6.23 12.35 13.67
CA PHE A 41 5.74 13.29 14.69
C PHE A 41 6.25 13.03 16.12
N SER A 42 7.24 12.14 16.30
CA SER A 42 7.92 11.89 17.59
C SER A 42 9.21 12.70 17.74
#